data_AF-A0A644ZZX1-F1
#
_entry.id   AF-A0A644ZZX1-F1
#
_cell.length_a   1.000
_cell.length_b   1.000
_cell.length_c   1.000
_cell.angle_alpha   90.00
_cell.angle_beta   90.00
_cell.angle_gamma   90.00
#
_symmetry.space_group_name_H-M   'P 1'
#
loop_
_entity.id
_entity.type
_entity.pdbx_description
1 polymer ?
#
loop_
_entity_poly.entity_id
_entity_poly.type
_entity_poly.pdbx_seq_one_letter_code
_entity_poly.pdbx_strand_id
1 'polypeptide(L)' 'MDFYCATNDLHPFREGNGRTQRAFLTQLIRNSGYDIHWSEVDGDLLMIATIQSAQGVIDLLRQVMRGSIK' A
#
# COMPACT_ATOMS: atom_id res chain seq x y z
N MET A 1 1.19 -7.86 -3.83
CA MET A 1 1.10 -6.52 -4.45
C MET A 1 -0.25 -6.34 -5.12
N ASP A 2 -0.71 -7.34 -5.86
CA ASP A 2 -2.05 -7.37 -6.47
C ASP A 2 -3.17 -6.97 -5.49
N PHE A 3 -3.09 -7.44 -4.25
CA PHE A 3 -4.06 -7.09 -3.23
C PHE A 3 -4.02 -5.60 -2.79
N TYR A 4 -2.84 -4.97 -2.73
CA TYR A 4 -2.75 -3.52 -2.46
C TYR A 4 -3.37 -2.73 -3.62
N CYS A 5 -3.02 -3.07 -4.87
CA CYS A 5 -3.57 -2.40 -6.04
C CYS A 5 -5.09 -2.56 -6.09
N ALA A 6 -5.60 -3.78 -5.97
CA ALA A 6 -7.04 -4.05 -6.04
C ALA A 6 -7.83 -3.34 -4.94
N THR A 7 -7.31 -3.30 -3.71
CA THR A 7 -7.98 -2.57 -2.61
C THR A 7 -7.87 -1.06 -2.76
N ASN A 8 -6.81 -0.56 -3.40
CA ASN A 8 -6.72 0.84 -3.77
C ASN A 8 -7.75 1.14 -4.86
N ASP A 9 -7.79 0.40 -5.95
CA ASP A 9 -8.67 0.68 -7.10
C ASP A 9 -10.16 0.66 -6.73
N LEU A 10 -10.55 -0.13 -5.72
CA LEU A 10 -11.93 -0.18 -5.23
C LEU A 10 -12.43 1.17 -4.71
N HIS A 11 -11.57 2.00 -4.09
CA HIS A 11 -11.89 3.31 -3.50
C HIS A 11 -13.31 3.38 -2.84
N PRO A 12 -13.64 2.51 -1.88
CA PRO A 12 -15.03 2.30 -1.43
C PRO A 12 -15.61 3.44 -0.58
N PHE A 13 -14.79 4.38 -0.10
CA PHE A 13 -15.22 5.47 0.76
C PHE A 13 -15.20 6.81 0.03
N ARG A 14 -16.05 7.75 0.46
CA ARG A 14 -16.04 9.13 -0.03
C ARG A 14 -14.71 9.82 0.26
N GLU A 15 -14.15 9.58 1.45
CA GLU A 15 -12.87 10.13 1.91
C GLU A 15 -12.17 9.09 2.81
N GLY A 16 -10.85 9.13 2.84
CA GLY A 16 -10.06 8.30 3.76
C GLY A 16 -9.70 6.89 3.29
N ASN A 17 -9.90 6.56 2.01
CA ASN A 17 -9.54 5.26 1.41
C ASN A 17 -8.13 4.80 1.81
N GLY A 18 -7.11 5.64 1.58
CA GLY A 18 -5.73 5.29 1.91
C GLY A 18 -5.48 5.04 3.40
N ARG A 19 -6.17 5.75 4.31
CA ARG A 19 -6.03 5.51 5.76
C ARG A 19 -6.65 4.16 6.14
N THR A 20 -7.86 3.89 5.68
CA THR A 20 -8.56 2.63 5.97
C THR A 20 -7.82 1.43 5.36
N GLN A 21 -7.36 1.56 4.12
CA GLN A 21 -6.58 0.54 3.43
C GLN A 21 -5.29 0.19 4.19
N ARG A 22 -4.51 1.20 4.60
CA ARG A 22 -3.29 0.95 5.39
C ARG A 22 -3.58 0.29 6.73
N ALA A 23 -4.64 0.70 7.42
CA ALA A 23 -5.06 0.07 8.67
C ALA A 23 -5.40 -1.42 8.49
N PHE A 24 -6.21 -1.73 7.46
CA PHE A 24 -6.57 -3.10 7.11
C PHE A 24 -5.33 -3.96 6.77
N LEU A 25 -4.46 -3.45 5.89
CA LEU A 25 -3.25 -4.17 5.47
C LEU A 25 -2.28 -4.39 6.64
N THR A 26 -2.18 -3.43 7.55
CA THR A 26 -1.35 -3.59 8.77
C THR A 26 -1.84 -4.76 9.61
N GLN A 27 -3.15 -4.88 9.81
CA GLN A 27 -3.73 -6.00 10.54
C GLN A 27 -3.51 -7.33 9.81
N LEU A 28 -3.68 -7.35 8.49
CA LEU A 28 -3.46 -8.54 7.67
C LEU A 28 -2.01 -9.04 7.74
N ILE A 29 -1.04 -8.13 7.56
CA ILE A 29 0.40 -8.45 7.60
C ILE A 29 0.80 -8.93 8.99
N ARG A 30 0.34 -8.27 10.06
CA ARG A 30 0.58 -8.69 11.45
C ARG A 30 -0.01 -10.05 11.78
N ASN A 31 -1.19 -10.36 11.26
CA ASN A 31 -1.79 -11.68 11.40
C ASN A 31 -0.96 -12.78 10.69
N SER A 32 -0.15 -12.42 9.71
CA SER A 32 0.78 -13.33 9.04
C SER A 32 2.19 -13.40 9.65
N GLY A 33 2.44 -12.73 10.78
CA GLY A 33 3.73 -12.78 11.50
C GLY A 33 4.78 -11.78 11.00
N TYR A 34 4.41 -10.84 10.14
CA TYR A 34 5.27 -9.76 9.66
C TYR A 34 4.81 -8.41 10.24
N ASP A 35 5.61 -7.36 10.09
CA ASP A 35 5.15 -5.99 10.38
C ASP A 35 5.43 -5.03 9.23
N ILE A 36 4.66 -3.95 9.12
CA ILE A 36 4.81 -2.92 8.10
C ILE A 36 5.00 -1.55 8.75
N HIS A 37 6.10 -0.89 8.40
CA HIS A 37 6.52 0.37 9.00
C HIS A 37 6.18 1.54 8.07
N TRP A 38 4.91 1.95 8.05
CA TRP A 38 4.45 3.04 7.19
C TRP A 38 5.15 4.39 7.46
N SER A 39 5.66 4.61 8.68
CA SER A 39 6.43 5.80 9.03
C SER A 39 7.80 5.87 8.35
N GLU A 40 8.32 4.74 7.86
CA GLU A 40 9.59 4.66 7.14
C GLU A 40 9.38 4.82 5.61
N VAL A 41 8.12 4.93 5.16
CA VAL A 41 7.78 5.11 3.75
C VAL A 41 7.64 6.59 3.42
N ASP A 42 8.37 7.04 2.39
CA ASP A 42 8.15 8.35 1.79
C ASP A 42 6.75 8.43 1.17
N GLY A 43 5.94 9.37 1.65
CA GLY A 43 4.54 9.54 1.24
C GLY A 43 4.38 9.97 -0.22
N ASP A 44 5.28 10.83 -0.72
CA ASP A 44 5.24 11.29 -2.11
C ASP A 44 5.65 10.15 -3.05
N LEU A 45 6.66 9.37 -2.64
CA LEU A 45 7.07 8.18 -3.39
C LEU A 45 5.97 7.12 -3.43
N LEU A 46 5.28 6.89 -2.32
CA LEU A 46 4.14 5.97 -2.26
C LEU A 46 2.98 6.44 -3.14
N MET A 47 2.71 7.75 -3.17
CA MET A 47 1.70 8.33 -4.06
C MET A 47 2.05 8.09 -5.53
N ILE A 48 3.28 8.41 -5.95
CA ILE A 48 3.76 8.19 -7.32
C ILE A 48 3.67 6.70 -7.68
N ALA A 49 4.14 5.83 -6.78
CA ALA A 49 4.08 4.37 -6.97
C ALA A 49 2.65 3.85 -7.13
N THR A 50 1.70 4.39 -6.38
CA THR A 50 0.29 4.01 -6.45
C THR A 50 -0.32 4.46 -7.78
N ILE A 51 -0.03 5.68 -8.24
CA ILE A 51 -0.49 6.19 -9.56
C ILE A 51 0.06 5.33 -10.69
N GLN A 52 1.34 4.99 -10.67
CA GLN A 52 1.96 4.11 -11.67
C GLN A 52 1.34 2.71 -11.65
N SER A 53 1.06 2.17 -10.47
CA SER A 53 0.46 0.83 -10.34
C SER A 53 -0.95 0.77 -10.94
N ALA A 54 -1.74 1.84 -10.82
CA ALA A 54 -3.06 1.95 -11.45
C ALA A 54 -2.98 1.98 -13.00
N GLN A 55 -1.82 2.33 -13.55
CA GLN A 55 -1.51 2.28 -14.99
C GLN A 55 -0.87 0.95 -15.42
N GLY A 56 -0.75 -0.02 -14.51
CA GLY A 56 -0.16 -1.34 -14.77
C GLY A 56 1.35 -1.43 -14.53
N VAL A 57 2.01 -0.34 -14.11
CA VAL A 57 3.46 -0.34 -13.80
C VAL A 57 3.66 -0.53 -12.31
N ILE A 58 4.00 -1.75 -11.90
CA ILE A 58 3.99 -2.16 -10.48
C ILE A 58 5.36 -2.16 -9.79
N ASP A 59 6.44 -1.95 -10.53
CA ASP A 59 7.81 -2.14 -10.02
C ASP A 59 8.15 -1.20 -8.87
N LEU A 60 7.81 0.08 -9.00
CA LEU A 60 8.08 1.08 -7.97
C LEU A 60 7.29 0.77 -6.68
N LEU A 61 6.01 0.42 -6.81
CA LEU A 61 5.18 0.03 -5.66
C LEU A 61 5.75 -1.21 -4.96
N ARG A 62 6.21 -2.20 -5.74
CA ARG A 62 6.85 -3.39 -5.20
C ARG A 62 8.13 -3.05 -4.43
N GLN A 63 8.94 -2.15 -4.94
CA GLN A 63 10.16 -1.69 -4.28
C GLN A 63 9.85 -0.98 -2.96
N VAL A 64 8.93 -0.01 -2.98
CA VAL A 64 8.50 0.74 -1.79
C VAL A 64 8.00 -0.21 -0.71
N MET A 65 7.13 -1.15 -1.08
CA MET A 65 6.53 -2.09 -0.12
C MET A 65 7.51 -3.13 0.41
N ARG A 66 8.50 -3.55 -0.38
CA ARG A 66 9.55 -4.46 0.11
C ARG A 66 10.46 -3.79 1.13
N GLY A 67 10.71 -2.50 0.98
CA GLY A 67 11.50 -1.74 1.96
C GLY A 67 10.77 -1.50 3.28
N SER A 68 9.44 -1.61 3.30
CA SER A 68 8.63 -1.27 4.48
C SER A 68 8.16 -2.46 5.32
N ILE A 69 8.22 -3.68 4.78
CA ILE A 69 7.84 -4.91 5.48
C ILE A 69 9.07 -5.54 6.13
N LYS A 70 8.95 -5.92 7.41
CA LYS A 70 9.97 -6.63 8.20
C LYS A 70 9.43 -7.97 8.69
#